data_AF-A0A951UCC3-F1
#
_entry.id   AF-A0A951UCC3-F1
#
_cell.length_a   1.000
_cell.length_b   1.000
_cell.length_c   1.000
_cell.angle_alpha   90.00
_cell.angle_beta   90.00
_cell.angle_gamma   90.00
#
_symmetry.space_group_name_H-M   'P 1'
#
loop_
_entity.id
_entity.type
_entity.pdbx_description
1 polymer ?
#
loop_
_entity_poly.entity_id
_entity_poly.type
_entity_poly.pdbx_seq_one_letter_code
_entity_poly.pdbx_strand_id
1 'polypeptide(L)'
;MYKPKEAKLFGAALKQLLREKNLSDRQFAKQAGLQQSYVSKLLNPKPGNEIAEPRKKTRQQLAQGLGITEQELLEQIDRYSDSAAGKTIFASPGLAKSEEAIAKPPQESVESKAGSGENLMSLATKMFEQLGFNQKFKINRAFQDVGYQLKNYEKKANSHQLILSQRKDGICISIRQDILDPHLLNLKYWKYTFVLGEADLFTKARLLVLPSKKDIFLNSLHRNYWNSLQAEKKTVGDFQLNTCYWEYDDPPMCVAAPSLLLDEFNLDTLSESDTYLVVNYDKLSPENWQVCINSSEVLQEFISYFTKKLIEI
;
A
#
# COMPACT_ATOMS: atom_id res chain seq x y z
N MET A 1 -5.17 -14.44 -23.82
CA MET A 1 -6.46 -13.72 -23.71
C MET A 1 -6.14 -12.23 -23.83
N TYR A 2 -6.79 -11.50 -24.74
CA TYR A 2 -6.52 -10.08 -24.99
C TYR A 2 -7.05 -9.24 -23.83
N LYS A 3 -6.22 -8.38 -23.23
CA LYS A 3 -6.58 -7.51 -22.12
C LYS A 3 -6.44 -6.04 -22.54
N PRO A 4 -7.53 -5.40 -23.00
CA PRO A 4 -7.48 -4.06 -23.59
C PRO A 4 -6.98 -2.96 -22.64
N LYS A 5 -7.19 -3.14 -21.32
CA LYS A 5 -6.71 -2.20 -20.29
C LYS A 5 -5.17 -2.20 -20.17
N GLU A 6 -4.54 -3.37 -20.26
CA GLU A 6 -3.09 -3.53 -20.15
C GLU A 6 -2.37 -2.95 -21.39
N ALA A 7 -2.97 -3.05 -22.58
CA ALA A 7 -2.43 -2.46 -23.80
C ALA A 7 -2.40 -0.91 -23.77
N LYS A 8 -3.41 -0.27 -23.16
CA LYS A 8 -3.47 1.20 -23.01
C LYS A 8 -2.40 1.70 -22.04
N LEU A 9 -2.16 0.97 -20.94
CA LEU A 9 -1.11 1.28 -19.98
C LEU A 9 0.28 1.14 -20.60
N PHE A 10 0.51 0.08 -21.38
CA PHE A 10 1.76 -0.13 -22.10
C PHE A 10 2.12 1.04 -23.01
N GLY A 11 1.15 1.51 -23.82
CA GLY A 11 1.34 2.63 -24.74
C GLY A 11 1.66 3.94 -24.02
N ALA A 12 0.95 4.21 -22.92
CA ALA A 12 1.17 5.42 -22.10
C ALA A 12 2.54 5.43 -21.41
N ALA A 13 2.93 4.30 -20.80
CA ALA A 13 4.23 4.12 -20.17
C ALA A 13 5.38 4.31 -21.19
N LEU A 14 5.25 3.68 -22.36
CA LEU A 14 6.25 3.81 -23.42
C LEU A 14 6.37 5.27 -23.91
N LYS A 15 5.24 5.99 -24.03
CA LYS A 15 5.23 7.41 -24.42
C LYS A 15 5.95 8.30 -23.41
N GLN A 16 5.84 7.98 -22.12
CA GLN A 16 6.57 8.68 -21.06
C GLN A 16 8.08 8.44 -21.16
N LEU A 17 8.50 7.18 -21.33
CA LEU A 17 9.91 6.81 -21.48
C LEU A 17 10.58 7.50 -22.69
N LEU A 18 9.84 7.69 -23.79
CA LEU A 18 10.35 8.44 -24.95
C LEU A 18 10.60 9.91 -24.63
N ARG A 19 9.73 10.55 -23.84
CA ARG A 19 9.92 11.93 -23.40
C ARG A 19 11.14 12.07 -22.50
N GLU A 20 11.31 11.17 -21.54
CA GLU A 20 12.46 11.18 -20.62
C GLU A 20 13.80 11.01 -21.36
N LYS A 21 13.80 10.23 -22.45
CA LYS A 21 14.98 10.03 -23.30
C LYS A 21 15.11 11.06 -24.43
N ASN A 22 14.22 12.06 -24.50
CA ASN A 22 14.16 13.05 -25.59
C ASN A 22 14.15 12.41 -26.99
N LEU A 23 13.43 11.29 -27.16
CA LEU A 23 13.30 10.59 -28.43
C LEU A 23 11.97 10.93 -29.10
N SER A 24 12.02 11.31 -30.38
CA SER A 24 10.82 11.36 -31.22
C SER A 24 10.38 9.96 -31.66
N ASP A 25 9.09 9.78 -31.94
CA ASP A 25 8.52 8.52 -32.47
C ASP A 25 9.32 7.98 -33.67
N ARG A 26 9.78 8.87 -34.56
CA ARG A 26 10.55 8.52 -35.75
C ARG A 26 11.96 8.02 -35.42
N GLN A 27 12.65 8.70 -34.49
CA GLN A 27 13.98 8.30 -34.04
C GLN A 27 13.90 6.96 -33.32
N PHE A 28 12.93 6.82 -32.41
CA PHE A 28 12.70 5.60 -31.67
C PHE A 28 12.34 4.42 -32.58
N ALA A 29 11.40 4.59 -33.53
CA ALA A 29 11.04 3.55 -34.48
C ALA A 29 12.25 3.06 -35.28
N LYS A 30 13.12 3.99 -35.72
CA LYS A 30 14.36 3.66 -36.43
C LYS A 30 15.34 2.88 -35.54
N GLN A 31 15.51 3.29 -34.28
CA GLN A 31 16.40 2.61 -33.31
C GLN A 31 15.88 1.22 -32.91
N ALA A 32 14.57 1.07 -32.76
CA ALA A 32 13.92 -0.22 -32.45
C ALA A 32 13.82 -1.16 -33.67
N GLY A 33 14.12 -0.69 -34.88
CA GLY A 33 13.91 -1.46 -36.11
C GLY A 33 12.43 -1.78 -36.36
N LEU A 34 11.53 -0.86 -35.99
CA LEU A 34 10.08 -0.99 -36.12
C LEU A 34 9.52 0.01 -37.14
N GLN A 35 8.38 -0.34 -37.73
CA GLN A 35 7.64 0.59 -38.59
C GLN A 35 7.11 1.77 -37.77
N GLN A 36 7.29 3.00 -38.27
CA GLN A 36 6.83 4.20 -37.57
C GLN A 36 5.30 4.18 -37.33
N SER A 37 4.53 3.64 -38.28
CA SER A 37 3.08 3.50 -38.16
C SER A 37 2.68 2.52 -37.04
N TYR A 38 3.49 1.49 -36.78
CA TYR A 38 3.26 0.56 -35.68
C TYR A 38 3.51 1.24 -34.33
N VAL A 39 4.64 1.93 -34.19
CA VAL A 39 4.99 2.70 -32.99
C VAL A 39 3.92 3.76 -32.69
N SER A 40 3.47 4.51 -33.70
CA SER A 40 2.44 5.54 -33.54
C SER A 40 1.12 4.97 -33.01
N LYS A 41 0.68 3.81 -33.52
CA LYS A 41 -0.52 3.11 -33.03
C LYS A 41 -0.37 2.58 -31.61
N LEU A 42 0.84 2.15 -31.23
CA LEU A 42 1.14 1.67 -29.89
C LEU A 42 1.09 2.81 -28.86
N LEU A 43 1.64 3.99 -29.22
CA LEU A 43 1.70 5.16 -28.34
C LEU A 43 0.37 5.94 -28.25
N ASN A 44 -0.43 5.90 -29.32
CA ASN A 44 -1.69 6.63 -29.41
C ASN A 44 -2.79 5.72 -29.98
N PRO A 45 -3.24 4.72 -29.20
CA PRO A 45 -4.27 3.80 -29.67
C PRO A 45 -5.59 4.55 -29.90
N LYS A 46 -6.17 4.40 -31.10
CA LYS A 46 -7.52 4.91 -31.39
C LYS A 46 -8.56 3.93 -30.85
N PRO A 47 -9.73 4.39 -30.33
CA PRO A 47 -10.81 3.50 -29.93
C PRO A 47 -11.18 2.52 -31.05
N GLY A 48 -11.21 1.22 -30.75
CA GLY A 48 -11.49 0.15 -31.72
C GLY A 48 -10.31 -0.27 -32.59
N ASN A 49 -9.12 0.32 -32.39
CA ASN A 49 -7.87 -0.02 -33.07
C ASN A 49 -6.71 -0.21 -32.07
N GLU A 50 -7.02 -0.61 -30.84
CA GLU A 50 -6.02 -0.88 -29.81
C GLU A 50 -5.16 -2.10 -30.18
N ILE A 51 -3.85 -1.90 -30.31
CA ILE A 51 -2.91 -3.00 -30.53
C ILE A 51 -2.81 -3.81 -29.24
N ALA A 52 -2.83 -5.14 -29.35
CA ALA A 52 -2.52 -6.02 -28.23
C ALA A 52 -1.14 -5.75 -27.67
N GLU A 53 -0.91 -6.13 -26.41
CA GLU A 53 0.41 -6.07 -25.80
C GLU A 53 1.47 -6.70 -26.74
N PRO A 54 2.60 -6.02 -27.01
CA PRO A 54 3.60 -6.51 -27.93
C PRO A 54 4.13 -7.89 -27.51
N ARG A 55 4.34 -8.79 -28.49
CA ARG A 55 4.95 -10.09 -28.24
C ARG A 55 6.42 -9.92 -27.79
N LYS A 56 6.97 -10.94 -27.13
CA LYS A 56 8.36 -10.97 -26.63
C LYS A 56 9.40 -10.38 -27.59
N LYS A 57 9.43 -10.84 -28.85
CA LYS A 57 10.36 -10.32 -29.87
C LYS A 57 10.22 -8.81 -30.09
N THR A 58 8.99 -8.31 -30.12
CA THR A 58 8.71 -6.88 -30.28
C THR A 58 9.07 -6.10 -29.02
N ARG A 59 8.85 -6.64 -27.81
CA ARG A 59 9.31 -6.01 -26.57
C ARG A 59 10.83 -5.87 -26.50
N GLN A 60 11.56 -6.88 -26.98
CA GLN A 60 13.03 -6.81 -27.08
C GLN A 60 13.48 -5.71 -28.03
N GLN A 61 12.81 -5.56 -29.18
CA GLN A 61 13.06 -4.48 -30.13
C GLN A 61 12.75 -3.10 -29.52
N LEU A 62 11.64 -2.97 -28.79
CA LEU A 62 11.28 -1.73 -28.09
C LEU A 62 12.32 -1.38 -27.01
N ALA A 63 12.76 -2.36 -26.21
CA ALA A 63 13.78 -2.18 -25.18
C ALA A 63 15.13 -1.77 -25.80
N GLN A 64 15.54 -2.44 -26.88
CA GLN A 64 16.73 -2.08 -27.65
C GLN A 64 16.65 -0.64 -28.19
N GLY A 65 15.48 -0.23 -28.71
CA GLY A 65 15.26 1.14 -29.18
C GLY A 65 15.34 2.19 -28.08
N LEU A 66 15.13 1.81 -26.82
CA LEU A 66 15.29 2.67 -25.65
C LEU A 66 16.70 2.58 -25.03
N GLY A 67 17.54 1.66 -25.49
CA GLY A 67 18.85 1.37 -24.89
C GLY A 67 18.75 0.76 -23.48
N ILE A 68 17.73 -0.06 -23.22
CA ILE A 68 17.53 -0.79 -21.95
C ILE A 68 17.25 -2.27 -22.23
N THR A 69 17.21 -3.09 -21.18
CA THR A 69 16.85 -4.51 -21.27
C THR A 69 15.34 -4.72 -21.34
N GLU A 70 14.88 -5.89 -21.84
CA GLU A 70 13.45 -6.24 -21.83
C GLU A 70 12.87 -6.24 -20.41
N GLN A 71 13.66 -6.67 -19.42
CA GLN A 71 13.23 -6.70 -18.03
C GLN A 71 13.06 -5.28 -17.46
N GLU A 72 14.02 -4.38 -17.68
CA GLU A 72 13.89 -2.98 -17.25
C GLU A 72 12.69 -2.29 -17.92
N LEU A 73 12.41 -2.60 -19.18
CA LEU A 73 11.21 -2.09 -19.87
C LEU A 73 9.93 -2.53 -19.15
N LEU A 74 9.81 -3.81 -18.79
CA LEU A 74 8.65 -4.34 -18.08
C LEU A 74 8.52 -3.74 -16.68
N GLU A 75 9.63 -3.64 -15.93
CA GLU A 75 9.64 -3.01 -14.61
C GLU A 75 9.22 -1.52 -14.64
N GLN A 76 9.54 -0.81 -15.72
CA GLN A 76 9.10 0.58 -15.93
C GLN A 76 7.61 0.66 -16.27
N ILE A 77 7.10 -0.29 -17.05
CA ILE A 77 5.67 -0.37 -17.38
C ILE A 77 4.85 -0.75 -16.13
N ASP A 78 5.34 -1.67 -15.31
CA ASP A 78 4.70 -2.06 -14.05
C ASP A 78 4.69 -0.87 -13.07
N ARG A 79 5.84 -0.19 -12.90
CA ARG A 79 5.90 1.06 -12.12
C ARG A 79 4.96 2.13 -12.64
N TYR A 80 4.84 2.28 -13.95
CA TYR A 80 3.89 3.22 -14.55
C TYR A 80 2.44 2.77 -14.32
N SER A 81 2.16 1.48 -14.28
CA SER A 81 0.83 0.95 -13.99
C SER A 81 0.45 1.20 -12.52
N ASP A 82 1.39 1.02 -11.60
CA ASP A 82 1.24 1.33 -10.18
C ASP A 82 1.12 2.86 -9.96
N SER A 83 1.89 3.65 -10.70
CA SER A 83 1.86 5.13 -10.67
C SER A 83 0.59 5.70 -11.32
N ALA A 84 0.12 5.12 -12.42
CA ALA A 84 -1.15 5.49 -13.07
C ALA A 84 -2.37 5.08 -12.22
N ALA A 85 -2.25 4.01 -11.43
CA ALA A 85 -3.20 3.71 -10.34
C ALA A 85 -3.09 4.71 -9.18
N GLY A 86 -1.95 5.40 -9.05
CA GLY A 86 -1.63 6.38 -8.01
C GLY A 86 -1.96 7.85 -8.32
N LYS A 87 -1.74 8.40 -9.53
CA LYS A 87 -2.00 9.82 -9.85
C LYS A 87 -1.89 10.19 -11.35
N THR A 88 -2.82 11.04 -11.81
CA THR A 88 -2.67 12.04 -12.88
C THR A 88 -2.46 13.37 -12.13
N ILE A 89 -1.42 14.18 -12.37
CA ILE A 89 -1.37 15.34 -13.30
C ILE A 89 0.10 15.84 -13.43
N PHE A 90 0.34 16.45 -14.60
CA PHE A 90 1.57 16.94 -15.26
C PHE A 90 2.38 18.09 -14.63
N ALA A 91 3.70 17.97 -14.88
CA ALA A 91 4.78 18.91 -15.19
C ALA A 91 4.58 20.44 -15.34
N SER A 92 5.52 21.20 -14.75
CA SER A 92 6.37 22.19 -15.45
C SER A 92 7.71 22.44 -14.74
N PRO A 93 8.74 22.97 -15.44
CA PRO A 93 10.14 22.65 -15.18
C PRO A 93 10.88 23.75 -14.40
N GLY A 94 11.59 23.35 -13.36
CA GLY A 94 12.50 24.21 -12.64
C GLY A 94 12.83 23.65 -11.26
N LEU A 95 14.12 23.48 -11.02
CA LEU A 95 14.77 22.97 -9.81
C LEU A 95 14.74 21.45 -9.58
N ALA A 96 15.97 20.94 -9.60
CA ALA A 96 16.39 19.61 -9.28
C ALA A 96 16.04 19.18 -7.86
N LYS A 97 15.94 17.85 -7.73
CA LYS A 97 15.95 17.00 -6.52
C LYS A 97 14.67 17.01 -5.69
N SER A 98 13.79 16.07 -6.02
CA SER A 98 12.99 15.37 -5.01
C SER A 98 13.05 13.88 -5.32
N GLU A 99 13.92 13.19 -4.58
CA GLU A 99 13.87 11.75 -4.39
C GLU A 99 12.47 11.38 -3.89
N GLU A 100 11.86 10.36 -4.50
CA GLU A 100 10.69 9.68 -3.95
C GLU A 100 11.08 9.12 -2.58
N ALA A 101 10.71 9.85 -1.54
CA ALA A 101 10.78 9.37 -0.17
C ALA A 101 9.79 8.21 -0.02
N ILE A 102 10.32 6.99 -0.16
CA ILE A 102 9.88 5.88 0.68
C ILE A 102 9.93 6.44 2.10
N ALA A 103 8.78 6.49 2.78
CA ALA A 103 8.71 6.91 4.18
C ALA A 103 9.69 6.06 4.99
N LYS A 104 10.85 6.64 5.23
CA LYS A 104 11.83 6.20 6.21
C LYS A 104 11.29 6.72 7.52
N PRO A 105 11.06 5.88 8.54
CA PRO A 105 10.57 6.38 9.82
C PRO A 105 11.58 7.40 10.37
N PRO A 106 11.14 8.56 10.90
CA PRO A 106 12.04 9.41 11.67
C PRO A 106 12.35 8.66 12.97
N GLN A 107 13.53 8.06 13.03
CA GLN A 107 14.15 7.64 14.28
C GLN A 107 14.93 8.83 14.80
N GLU A 108 14.40 9.54 15.80
CA GLU A 108 15.28 10.13 16.79
C GLU A 108 15.98 8.96 17.49
N SER A 109 17.29 8.86 17.29
CA SER A 109 18.16 8.03 18.11
C SER A 109 18.20 8.63 19.50
N VAL A 110 17.16 8.37 20.29
CA VAL A 110 17.34 8.29 21.74
C VAL A 110 18.20 7.07 21.95
N GLU A 111 19.46 7.29 22.35
CA GLU A 111 20.31 6.24 22.91
C GLU A 111 19.55 5.59 24.06
N SER A 112 18.83 4.51 23.75
CA SER A 112 18.29 3.62 24.76
C SER A 112 19.47 2.89 25.37
N LYS A 113 19.87 3.37 26.54
CA LYS A 113 20.75 2.69 27.49
C LYS A 113 20.47 1.19 27.49
N ALA A 114 21.56 0.43 27.47
CA ALA A 114 21.62 -1.01 27.60
C ALA A 114 20.56 -1.58 28.57
N GLY A 115 19.73 -2.49 28.06
CA GLY A 115 18.76 -3.24 28.86
C GLY A 115 18.07 -4.32 28.04
N SER A 116 18.57 -5.56 28.16
CA SER A 116 18.04 -6.82 27.60
C SER A 116 18.20 -7.04 26.09
N GLY A 117 19.26 -7.76 25.70
CA GLY A 117 19.56 -8.18 24.32
C GLY A 117 18.63 -9.26 23.75
N GLU A 118 17.34 -9.24 24.09
CA GLU A 118 16.33 -10.13 23.52
C GLU A 118 15.83 -9.52 22.19
N ASN A 119 16.05 -10.21 21.07
CA ASN A 119 15.50 -9.80 19.78
C ASN A 119 13.95 -9.82 19.85
N LEU A 120 13.27 -8.88 19.18
CA LEU A 120 11.81 -8.77 19.12
C LEU A 120 11.12 -10.08 18.70
N MET A 121 11.73 -10.89 17.83
CA MET A 121 11.19 -12.22 17.49
C MET A 121 11.18 -13.19 18.67
N SER A 122 12.27 -13.25 19.45
CA SER A 122 12.33 -14.06 20.67
C SER A 122 11.31 -13.59 21.70
N LEU A 123 11.22 -12.27 21.90
CA LEU A 123 10.24 -11.66 22.80
C LEU A 123 8.81 -12.03 22.38
N ALA A 124 8.46 -11.84 21.11
CA ALA A 124 7.13 -12.19 20.59
C ALA A 124 6.81 -13.67 20.80
N THR A 125 7.73 -14.56 20.41
CA THR A 125 7.53 -16.01 20.52
C THR A 125 7.33 -16.44 21.98
N LYS A 126 8.13 -15.91 22.91
CA LYS A 126 8.02 -16.17 24.35
C LYS A 126 6.69 -15.68 24.91
N MET A 127 6.24 -14.50 24.49
CA MET A 127 4.94 -13.97 24.92
C MET A 127 3.77 -14.84 24.43
N PHE A 128 3.76 -15.24 23.16
CA PHE A 128 2.72 -16.15 22.66
C PHE A 128 2.73 -17.48 23.43
N GLU A 129 3.90 -18.03 23.72
CA GLU A 129 4.02 -19.25 24.53
C GLU A 129 3.44 -19.06 25.95
N GLN A 130 3.82 -17.98 26.64
CA GLN A 130 3.32 -17.65 27.98
C GLN A 130 1.81 -17.44 28.02
N LEU A 131 1.23 -16.89 26.96
CA LEU A 131 -0.20 -16.68 26.81
C LEU A 131 -0.96 -17.94 26.36
N GLY A 132 -0.29 -19.10 26.31
CA GLY A 132 -0.92 -20.38 26.00
C GLY A 132 -1.24 -20.59 24.51
N PHE A 133 -0.68 -19.78 23.61
CA PHE A 133 -0.97 -19.87 22.17
C PHE A 133 -0.65 -21.25 21.60
N ASN A 134 0.41 -21.89 22.09
CA ASN A 134 0.84 -23.23 21.66
C ASN A 134 -0.13 -24.35 22.05
N GLN A 135 -1.10 -24.08 22.93
CA GLN A 135 -2.15 -25.03 23.28
C GLN A 135 -3.17 -25.13 22.14
N LYS A 136 -3.54 -23.98 21.54
CA LYS A 136 -4.57 -23.86 20.50
C LYS A 136 -4.00 -23.87 19.07
N PHE A 137 -2.76 -23.43 18.89
CA PHE A 137 -2.10 -23.30 17.60
C PHE A 137 -0.94 -24.28 17.44
N LYS A 138 -0.77 -24.83 16.23
CA LYS A 138 0.42 -25.51 15.74
C LYS A 138 1.41 -24.46 15.22
N ILE A 139 2.65 -24.53 15.69
CA ILE A 139 3.73 -23.66 15.25
C ILE A 139 4.46 -24.30 14.08
N ASN A 140 4.66 -23.53 13.01
CA ASN A 140 5.51 -23.88 11.87
C ASN A 140 6.64 -22.85 11.79
N ARG A 141 7.89 -23.30 11.96
CA ARG A 141 9.07 -22.43 11.88
C ARG A 141 9.74 -22.58 10.52
N ALA A 142 9.99 -21.45 9.87
CA ALA A 142 10.86 -21.32 8.71
C ALA A 142 12.00 -20.35 9.07
N PHE A 143 13.01 -20.24 8.21
CA PHE A 143 14.29 -19.56 8.53
C PHE A 143 14.16 -18.21 9.25
N GLN A 144 13.29 -17.32 8.75
CA GLN A 144 13.03 -15.99 9.33
C GLN A 144 11.59 -15.80 9.83
N ASP A 145 10.76 -16.84 9.72
CA ASP A 145 9.33 -16.74 9.92
C ASP A 145 8.83 -17.78 10.94
N VAL A 146 7.90 -17.35 11.79
CA VAL A 146 7.18 -18.22 12.72
C VAL A 146 5.70 -18.09 12.45
N GLY A 147 5.12 -19.12 11.84
CA GLY A 147 3.69 -19.19 11.56
C GLY A 147 2.92 -19.96 12.64
N TYR A 148 1.72 -19.49 12.96
CA TYR A 148 0.78 -20.13 13.86
C TYR A 148 -0.51 -20.51 13.12
N GLN A 149 -0.84 -21.79 13.15
CA GLN A 149 -2.01 -22.37 12.47
C GLN A 149 -2.92 -23.02 13.52
N LEU A 150 -4.23 -22.84 13.43
CA LEU A 150 -5.16 -23.42 14.41
C LEU A 150 -5.11 -24.96 14.39
N LYS A 151 -5.05 -25.59 15.57
CA LYS A 151 -5.15 -27.06 15.68
C LYS A 151 -6.58 -27.49 15.33
N ASN A 152 -6.70 -28.61 14.62
CA ASN A 152 -7.99 -29.26 14.30
C ASN A 152 -8.98 -28.42 13.46
N TYR A 153 -8.50 -27.45 12.67
CA TYR A 153 -9.37 -26.72 11.74
C TYR A 153 -9.91 -27.66 10.66
N GLU A 154 -11.24 -27.79 10.55
CA GLU A 154 -11.86 -28.70 9.59
C GLU A 154 -11.51 -28.32 8.14
N LYS A 155 -10.90 -29.27 7.45
CA LYS A 155 -10.67 -29.39 6.00
C LYS A 155 -11.07 -28.16 5.16
N LYS A 156 -10.14 -27.21 4.96
CA LYS A 156 -9.81 -26.54 3.67
C LYS A 156 -8.93 -25.29 3.78
N ALA A 157 -8.73 -24.72 4.97
CA ALA A 157 -7.87 -23.54 5.13
C ALA A 157 -6.49 -23.94 5.69
N ASN A 158 -5.52 -24.15 4.81
CA ASN A 158 -4.10 -24.34 5.18
C ASN A 158 -3.41 -23.02 5.55
N SER A 159 -4.13 -21.90 5.64
CA SER A 159 -3.55 -20.59 5.92
C SER A 159 -3.25 -20.43 7.42
N HIS A 160 -2.04 -19.95 7.71
CA HIS A 160 -1.68 -19.48 9.04
C HIS A 160 -2.59 -18.30 9.42
N GLN A 161 -3.06 -18.28 10.67
CA GLN A 161 -3.84 -17.15 11.18
C GLN A 161 -2.94 -15.98 11.59
N LEU A 162 -1.69 -16.29 11.93
CA LEU A 162 -0.68 -15.35 12.39
C LEU A 162 0.69 -15.79 11.85
N ILE A 163 1.45 -14.86 11.29
CA ILE A 163 2.84 -15.07 10.85
C ILE A 163 3.69 -13.97 11.45
N LEU A 164 4.78 -14.34 12.10
CA LEU A 164 5.83 -13.43 12.56
C LEU A 164 6.98 -13.50 11.58
N SER A 165 7.47 -12.37 11.11
CA SER A 165 8.59 -12.28 10.18
C SER A 165 9.65 -11.34 10.71
N GLN A 166 10.87 -11.83 10.91
CA GLN A 166 12.00 -10.98 11.30
C GLN A 166 12.42 -10.09 10.12
N ARG A 167 12.64 -8.81 10.40
CA ARG A 167 13.24 -7.85 9.46
C ARG A 167 14.45 -7.18 10.10
N LYS A 168 15.19 -6.40 9.30
CA LYS A 168 16.42 -5.70 9.76
C LYS A 168 16.16 -4.76 10.93
N ASP A 169 15.06 -4.02 10.85
CA ASP A 169 14.76 -2.92 11.79
C ASP A 169 13.56 -3.22 12.70
N GLY A 170 13.10 -4.47 12.76
CA GLY A 170 11.93 -4.83 13.55
C GLY A 170 11.37 -6.22 13.26
N ILE A 171 10.14 -6.43 13.73
CA ILE A 171 9.34 -7.61 13.45
C ILE A 171 8.09 -7.20 12.69
N CYS A 172 7.74 -7.91 11.62
CA CYS A 172 6.45 -7.77 10.97
C CYS A 172 5.52 -8.90 11.42
N ILE A 173 4.28 -8.55 11.70
CA ILE A 173 3.24 -9.47 12.14
C ILE A 173 2.14 -9.42 11.11
N SER A 174 1.90 -10.56 10.46
CA SER A 174 0.81 -10.74 9.52
C SER A 174 -0.34 -11.49 10.19
N ILE A 175 -1.56 -10.95 10.11
CA ILE A 175 -2.79 -11.52 10.66
C ILE A 175 -3.83 -11.54 9.54
N ARG A 176 -4.67 -12.57 9.49
CA ARG A 176 -5.76 -12.63 8.51
C ARG A 176 -6.67 -11.41 8.57
N GLN A 177 -7.14 -10.99 7.39
CA GLN A 177 -7.96 -9.79 7.23
C GLN A 177 -9.26 -9.85 8.04
N ASP A 178 -9.96 -10.98 8.00
CA ASP A 178 -11.22 -11.18 8.73
C ASP A 178 -11.09 -11.06 10.25
N ILE A 179 -9.89 -11.30 10.78
CA ILE A 179 -9.60 -11.16 12.21
C ILE A 179 -9.28 -9.72 12.56
N LEU A 180 -8.48 -9.05 11.74
CA LEU A 180 -7.95 -7.72 12.08
C LEU A 180 -8.88 -6.58 11.63
N ASP A 181 -9.65 -6.74 10.55
CA ASP A 181 -10.59 -5.74 9.99
C ASP A 181 -11.50 -5.06 11.03
N PRO A 182 -12.14 -5.79 11.98
CA PRO A 182 -13.00 -5.18 12.99
C PRO A 182 -12.27 -4.23 13.95
N HIS A 183 -10.93 -4.23 13.94
CA HIS A 183 -10.08 -3.45 14.82
C HIS A 183 -9.33 -2.33 14.09
N LEU A 184 -9.55 -2.16 12.79
CA LEU A 184 -8.87 -1.16 11.99
C LEU A 184 -9.69 0.12 11.85
N LEU A 185 -9.01 1.26 11.88
CA LEU A 185 -9.50 2.53 11.37
C LEU A 185 -9.09 2.64 9.90
N ASN A 186 -10.06 2.60 8.99
CA ASN A 186 -9.85 2.81 7.57
C ASN A 186 -10.12 4.28 7.23
N LEU A 187 -9.09 5.00 6.80
CA LEU A 187 -9.26 6.34 6.26
C LEU A 187 -9.55 6.22 4.76
N LYS A 188 -10.78 6.53 4.35
CA LYS A 188 -11.29 6.39 2.99
C LYS A 188 -11.59 7.75 2.37
N TYR A 189 -11.63 7.81 1.04
CA TYR A 189 -12.00 9.01 0.31
C TYR A 189 -12.61 8.68 -1.03
N TRP A 190 -13.56 9.51 -1.45
CA TRP A 190 -14.14 9.50 -2.78
C TRP A 190 -13.23 10.21 -3.76
N LYS A 191 -13.06 9.62 -4.95
CA LYS A 191 -12.39 10.27 -6.07
C LYS A 191 -13.27 10.13 -7.30
N TYR A 192 -13.59 11.26 -7.91
CA TYR A 192 -14.33 11.26 -9.16
C TYR A 192 -13.43 10.85 -10.31
N THR A 193 -13.85 9.85 -11.09
CA THR A 193 -13.13 9.42 -12.29
C THR A 193 -13.92 9.83 -13.54
N PHE A 194 -13.46 10.91 -14.20
CA PHE A 194 -14.06 11.44 -15.43
C PHE A 194 -14.23 10.41 -16.55
N VAL A 195 -13.45 9.32 -16.52
CA VAL A 195 -13.48 8.27 -17.55
C VAL A 195 -14.75 7.41 -17.46
N LEU A 196 -15.29 7.20 -16.27
CA LEU A 196 -16.46 6.36 -16.04
C LEU A 196 -17.71 7.16 -15.68
N GLY A 197 -17.55 8.45 -15.32
CA GLY A 197 -18.65 9.26 -14.81
C GLY A 197 -19.09 8.83 -13.41
N GLU A 198 -18.29 8.01 -12.73
CA GLU A 198 -18.60 7.41 -11.44
C GLU A 198 -17.64 7.95 -10.35
N ALA A 199 -18.14 8.03 -9.12
CA ALA A 199 -17.31 8.30 -7.95
C ALA A 199 -16.92 6.96 -7.29
N ASP A 200 -15.61 6.74 -7.19
CA ASP A 200 -15.06 5.53 -6.57
C ASP A 200 -14.56 5.83 -5.16
N LEU A 201 -14.77 4.88 -4.23
CA LEU A 201 -14.29 4.97 -2.85
C LEU A 201 -12.93 4.26 -2.71
N PHE A 202 -11.90 5.02 -2.37
CA PHE A 202 -10.54 4.53 -2.16
C PHE A 202 -10.17 4.51 -0.69
N THR A 203 -9.29 3.59 -0.29
CA THR A 203 -8.67 3.61 1.04
C THR A 203 -7.34 4.34 0.97
N LYS A 204 -7.21 5.43 1.72
CA LYS A 204 -5.97 6.21 1.86
C LYS A 204 -5.00 5.57 2.85
N ALA A 205 -5.50 5.11 4.00
CA ALA A 205 -4.69 4.48 5.03
C ALA A 205 -5.51 3.49 5.87
N ARG A 206 -4.81 2.49 6.42
CA ARG A 206 -5.34 1.57 7.43
C ARG A 206 -4.49 1.66 8.67
N LEU A 207 -5.14 1.91 9.80
CA LEU A 207 -4.48 2.14 11.06
C LEU A 207 -5.04 1.21 12.11
N LEU A 208 -4.14 0.70 12.94
CA LEU A 208 -4.49 0.06 14.18
C LEU A 208 -4.13 1.02 15.31
N VAL A 209 -5.12 1.68 15.88
CA VAL A 209 -4.93 2.56 17.05
C VAL A 209 -4.65 1.69 18.28
N LEU A 210 -3.56 1.97 18.98
CA LEU A 210 -3.17 1.20 20.15
C LEU A 210 -4.21 1.36 21.27
N PRO A 211 -4.77 0.27 21.83
CA PRO A 211 -5.85 0.35 22.80
C PRO A 211 -5.54 1.21 24.03
N SER A 212 -4.31 1.18 24.53
CA SER A 212 -3.90 1.96 25.71
C SER A 212 -3.69 3.45 25.40
N LYS A 213 -3.53 3.80 24.11
CA LYS A 213 -3.21 5.16 23.65
C LYS A 213 -4.34 5.83 22.87
N LYS A 214 -5.57 5.30 22.93
CA LYS A 214 -6.73 5.86 22.20
C LYS A 214 -6.97 7.33 22.49
N ASP A 215 -6.92 7.73 23.76
CA ASP A 215 -7.16 9.12 24.14
C ASP A 215 -6.02 10.02 23.67
N ILE A 216 -4.77 9.55 23.74
CA ILE A 216 -3.60 10.28 23.25
C ILE A 216 -3.69 10.45 21.73
N PHE A 217 -4.05 9.38 21.00
CA PHE A 217 -4.30 9.43 19.56
C PHE A 217 -5.35 10.52 19.24
N LEU A 218 -6.52 10.45 19.86
CA LEU A 218 -7.61 11.39 19.59
C LEU A 218 -7.25 12.84 19.98
N ASN A 219 -6.47 13.03 21.05
CA ASN A 219 -6.07 14.36 21.54
C ASN A 219 -4.85 14.94 20.82
N SER A 220 -4.07 14.12 20.11
CA SER A 220 -2.93 14.55 19.31
C SER A 220 -3.24 14.58 17.81
N LEU A 221 -4.48 14.28 17.42
CA LEU A 221 -4.94 14.41 16.03
C LEU A 221 -4.61 15.81 15.51
N HIS A 222 -3.95 15.87 14.36
CA HIS A 222 -3.67 17.13 13.72
C HIS A 222 -4.98 17.89 13.44
N ARG A 223 -4.96 19.23 13.61
CA ARG A 223 -6.15 20.09 13.61
C ARG A 223 -7.06 19.90 12.39
N ASN A 224 -6.48 19.54 11.24
CA ASN A 224 -7.23 19.28 10.02
C ASN A 224 -8.13 18.02 10.09
N TYR A 225 -7.88 17.11 11.03
CA TYR A 225 -8.62 15.85 11.25
C TYR A 225 -9.46 15.86 12.55
N TRP A 226 -9.28 16.89 13.37
CA TRP A 226 -9.87 17.06 14.69
C TRP A 226 -11.40 16.99 14.70
N ASN A 227 -12.05 17.69 13.78
CA ASN A 227 -13.48 17.98 13.87
C ASN A 227 -14.41 16.77 13.70
N SER A 228 -13.92 15.65 13.15
CA SER A 228 -14.77 14.50 12.85
C SER A 228 -14.35 13.23 13.57
N LEU A 229 -13.05 12.88 13.58
CA LEU A 229 -12.58 11.68 14.29
C LEU A 229 -12.65 11.85 15.82
N GLN A 230 -12.28 13.03 16.33
CA GLN A 230 -12.31 13.28 17.77
C GLN A 230 -13.74 13.49 18.28
N ALA A 231 -14.57 14.23 17.52
CA ALA A 231 -15.97 14.46 17.88
C ALA A 231 -16.75 13.13 18.02
N GLU A 232 -16.51 12.19 17.11
CA GLU A 232 -17.10 10.85 17.16
C GLU A 232 -16.30 9.85 18.03
N LYS A 233 -15.15 10.26 18.57
CA LYS A 233 -14.18 9.41 19.30
C LYS A 233 -13.87 8.11 18.54
N LYS A 234 -13.74 8.20 17.22
CA LYS A 234 -13.66 7.04 16.33
C LYS A 234 -12.22 6.57 16.19
N THR A 235 -11.94 5.37 16.70
CA THR A 235 -10.63 4.70 16.57
C THR A 235 -10.68 3.41 15.76
N VAL A 236 -11.85 3.04 15.24
CA VAL A 236 -12.11 1.83 14.43
C VAL A 236 -13.21 2.11 13.41
N GLY A 237 -13.27 1.27 12.37
CA GLY A 237 -14.23 1.36 11.28
C GLY A 237 -13.81 2.32 10.18
N ASP A 238 -14.76 2.66 9.30
CA ASP A 238 -14.49 3.50 8.13
C ASP A 238 -14.70 4.98 8.42
N PHE A 239 -13.72 5.80 8.10
CA PHE A 239 -13.80 7.25 8.19
C PHE A 239 -13.59 7.89 6.82
N GLN A 240 -14.51 8.75 6.39
CA GLN A 240 -14.44 9.40 5.09
C GLN A 240 -13.74 10.76 5.22
N LEU A 241 -12.63 10.93 4.50
CA LEU A 241 -11.86 12.17 4.45
C LEU A 241 -12.54 13.27 3.60
N ASN A 242 -13.50 12.89 2.78
CA ASN A 242 -14.33 13.78 1.99
C ASN A 242 -15.74 13.19 1.77
N THR A 243 -16.67 14.04 1.33
CA THR A 243 -18.04 13.66 1.00
C THR A 243 -18.26 13.75 -0.51
N CYS A 244 -19.04 12.82 -1.06
CA CYS A 244 -19.47 12.88 -2.45
C CYS A 244 -20.99 13.11 -2.48
N TYR A 245 -21.42 14.15 -3.20
CA TYR A 245 -22.83 14.47 -3.39
C TYR A 245 -23.26 14.03 -4.79
N TRP A 246 -24.42 13.36 -4.85
CA TRP A 246 -25.07 12.98 -6.09
C TRP A 246 -26.25 13.93 -6.28
N GLU A 247 -26.12 14.91 -7.16
CA GLU A 247 -27.27 15.67 -7.63
C GLU A 247 -27.77 15.02 -8.93
N TYR A 248 -29.08 14.78 -9.02
CA TYR A 248 -29.67 13.95 -10.08
C TYR A 248 -29.44 14.49 -11.50
N ASP A 249 -29.08 15.76 -11.64
CA ASP A 249 -28.88 16.45 -12.92
C ASP A 249 -27.42 16.90 -13.18
N ASP A 250 -26.49 16.66 -12.24
CA ASP A 250 -25.09 17.12 -12.34
C ASP A 250 -24.08 15.99 -12.08
N PRO A 251 -22.87 16.04 -12.67
CA PRO A 251 -21.82 15.08 -12.37
C PRO A 251 -21.51 15.10 -10.87
N PRO A 252 -21.30 13.93 -10.22
CA PRO A 252 -21.16 13.87 -8.77
C PRO A 252 -19.97 14.70 -8.31
N MET A 253 -20.23 15.61 -7.39
CA MET A 253 -19.23 16.54 -6.87
C MET A 253 -18.67 15.98 -5.56
N CYS A 254 -17.39 15.60 -5.58
CA CYS A 254 -16.64 15.27 -4.38
C CYS A 254 -16.13 16.55 -3.71
N VAL A 255 -16.70 16.90 -2.58
CA VAL A 255 -16.24 18.04 -1.77
C VAL A 255 -15.39 17.49 -0.64
N ALA A 256 -14.13 17.88 -0.62
CA ALA A 256 -13.25 17.57 0.50
C ALA A 256 -13.78 18.19 1.79
N ALA A 257 -13.50 17.56 2.94
CA ALA A 257 -13.78 18.22 4.20
C ALA A 257 -13.13 19.62 4.17
N PRO A 258 -13.75 20.68 4.72
CA PRO A 258 -13.30 22.07 4.54
C PRO A 258 -11.83 22.32 4.93
N SER A 259 -11.23 21.41 5.72
CA SER A 259 -9.87 21.44 6.20
C SER A 259 -8.86 20.57 5.44
N LEU A 260 -9.24 19.89 4.35
CA LEU A 260 -8.39 18.90 3.70
C LEU A 260 -8.35 19.06 2.17
N LEU A 261 -7.17 19.29 1.61
CA LEU A 261 -6.89 18.84 0.24
C LEU A 261 -6.36 17.41 0.32
N LEU A 262 -6.97 16.50 -0.44
CA LEU A 262 -6.63 15.06 -0.43
C LEU A 262 -5.16 14.77 -0.76
N ASP A 263 -4.53 15.68 -1.50
CA ASP A 263 -3.12 15.64 -1.86
C ASP A 263 -2.19 16.06 -0.73
N GLU A 264 -2.71 16.78 0.27
CA GLU A 264 -1.98 17.24 1.46
C GLU A 264 -2.12 16.27 2.65
N PHE A 265 -2.91 15.19 2.51
CA PHE A 265 -2.98 14.15 3.53
C PHE A 265 -1.61 13.50 3.71
N ASN A 266 -0.99 13.75 4.87
CA ASN A 266 0.21 13.09 5.31
C ASN A 266 -0.12 12.21 6.52
N LEU A 267 0.22 10.93 6.42
CA LEU A 267 -0.01 9.96 7.48
C LEU A 267 0.93 10.19 8.67
N ASP A 268 2.15 10.68 8.42
CA ASP A 268 3.18 10.87 9.43
C ASP A 268 2.85 12.03 10.39
N THR A 269 1.92 12.90 9.99
CA THR A 269 1.46 14.03 10.81
C THR A 269 0.04 13.86 11.32
N LEU A 270 -0.56 12.67 11.16
CA LEU A 270 -1.95 12.44 11.56
C LEU A 270 -2.15 12.62 13.07
N SER A 271 -1.25 12.04 13.85
CA SER A 271 -1.28 11.95 15.31
C SER A 271 0.13 11.62 15.81
N GLU A 272 0.36 11.55 17.13
CA GLU A 272 1.60 11.00 17.68
C GLU A 272 1.89 9.58 17.13
N SER A 273 3.06 9.38 16.52
CA SER A 273 3.39 8.20 15.71
C SER A 273 3.47 6.89 16.49
N ASP A 274 3.59 6.97 17.82
CA ASP A 274 3.65 5.82 18.72
C ASP A 274 2.27 5.42 19.28
N THR A 275 1.19 6.08 18.84
CA THR A 275 -0.20 5.83 19.27
C THR A 275 -0.98 4.92 18.32
N TYR A 276 -0.43 4.64 17.13
CA TYR A 276 -1.04 3.75 16.13
C TYR A 276 0.02 3.01 15.33
N LEU A 277 -0.42 1.94 14.66
CA LEU A 277 0.38 1.18 13.71
C LEU A 277 -0.22 1.30 12.31
N VAL A 278 0.65 1.49 11.31
CA VAL A 278 0.25 1.47 9.90
C VAL A 278 0.13 0.02 9.44
N VAL A 279 -1.03 -0.30 8.87
CA VAL A 279 -1.38 -1.66 8.43
C VAL A 279 -1.36 -1.71 6.92
N ASN A 280 -0.59 -2.64 6.37
CA ASN A 280 -0.38 -2.83 4.94
C ASN A 280 -0.88 -4.20 4.48
N TYR A 281 -1.08 -4.37 3.19
CA TYR A 281 -1.24 -5.72 2.62
C TYR A 281 0.05 -6.51 2.80
N ASP A 282 -0.08 -7.78 3.21
CA ASP A 282 1.04 -8.70 3.11
C ASP A 282 1.22 -9.12 1.65
N LYS A 283 2.36 -8.75 1.05
CA LYS A 283 2.67 -9.08 -0.35
C LYS A 283 2.79 -10.58 -0.60
N LEU A 284 3.13 -11.36 0.43
CA LEU A 284 3.34 -12.81 0.32
C LEU A 284 2.06 -13.61 0.64
N SER A 285 1.10 -12.99 1.32
CA SER A 285 -0.15 -13.62 1.72
C SER A 285 -1.27 -12.58 1.64
N PRO A 286 -1.86 -12.35 0.44
CA PRO A 286 -2.82 -11.27 0.20
C PRO A 286 -4.09 -11.33 1.08
N GLU A 287 -4.37 -12.47 1.71
CA GLU A 287 -5.42 -12.68 2.70
C GLU A 287 -5.07 -12.15 4.11
N ASN A 288 -3.87 -11.61 4.29
CA ASN A 288 -3.37 -11.08 5.55
C ASN A 288 -3.11 -9.57 5.48
N TRP A 289 -3.36 -8.93 6.61
CA TRP A 289 -2.83 -7.62 6.94
C TRP A 289 -1.51 -7.75 7.68
N GLN A 290 -0.58 -6.85 7.41
CA GLN A 290 0.74 -6.81 8.02
C GLN A 290 0.98 -5.49 8.73
N VAL A 291 1.47 -5.58 9.97
CA VAL A 291 2.02 -4.45 10.73
C VAL A 291 3.50 -4.70 11.00
N CYS A 292 4.33 -3.67 10.98
CA CYS A 292 5.75 -3.80 11.34
C CYS A 292 6.03 -2.95 12.57
N ILE A 293 6.68 -3.57 13.56
CA ILE A 293 6.90 -3.03 14.89
C ILE A 293 8.40 -3.07 15.20
N ASN A 294 8.94 -1.93 15.62
CA ASN A 294 10.34 -1.76 16.01
C ASN A 294 10.53 -1.48 17.51
N SER A 295 9.45 -1.27 18.26
CA SER A 295 9.46 -1.04 19.70
C SER A 295 9.00 -2.30 20.46
N SER A 296 9.76 -2.68 21.49
CA SER A 296 9.42 -3.80 22.37
C SER A 296 8.16 -3.53 23.20
N GLU A 297 7.92 -2.28 23.59
CA GLU A 297 6.75 -1.86 24.35
C GLU A 297 5.48 -1.97 23.50
N VAL A 298 5.53 -1.44 22.27
CA VAL A 298 4.41 -1.53 21.31
C VAL A 298 4.14 -2.98 20.93
N LEU A 299 5.18 -3.79 20.77
CA LEU A 299 5.05 -5.22 20.50
C LEU A 299 4.33 -5.95 21.65
N GLN A 300 4.72 -5.66 22.90
CA GLN A 300 4.10 -6.26 24.08
C GLN A 300 2.63 -5.90 24.19
N GLU A 301 2.27 -4.63 24.00
CA GLU A 301 0.87 -4.20 23.98
C GLU A 301 0.09 -4.91 22.87
N PHE A 302 0.63 -4.90 21.64
CA PHE A 302 0.01 -5.53 20.49
C PHE A 302 -0.32 -7.00 20.76
N ILE A 303 0.67 -7.78 21.22
CA ILE A 303 0.50 -9.21 21.52
C ILE A 303 -0.51 -9.38 22.65
N SER A 304 -0.39 -8.64 23.75
CA SER A 304 -1.28 -8.76 24.90
C SER A 304 -2.76 -8.53 24.54
N TYR A 305 -3.02 -7.61 23.62
CA TYR A 305 -4.36 -7.33 23.14
C TYR A 305 -4.86 -8.38 22.13
N PHE A 306 -4.08 -8.63 21.07
CA PHE A 306 -4.53 -9.48 19.96
C PHE A 306 -4.46 -10.97 20.24
N THR A 307 -3.58 -11.43 21.13
CA THR A 307 -3.55 -12.85 21.52
C THR A 307 -4.88 -13.29 22.10
N LYS A 308 -5.53 -12.48 22.94
CA LYS A 308 -6.86 -12.79 23.47
C LYS A 308 -7.88 -12.95 22.34
N LYS A 309 -7.85 -12.03 21.37
CA LYS A 309 -8.77 -12.06 20.21
C LYS A 309 -8.51 -13.26 19.30
N LEU A 310 -7.25 -13.60 19.06
CA LEU A 310 -6.87 -14.76 18.26
C LEU A 310 -7.24 -16.09 18.96
N ILE A 311 -7.17 -16.15 20.30
CA ILE A 311 -7.59 -17.32 21.07
C ILE A 311 -9.13 -17.42 21.15
N GLU A 312 -9.88 -16.33 21.05
CA GLU A 312 -11.35 -16.35 21.12
C GLU A 312 -12.02 -16.88 19.84
N ILE A 313 -11.31 -16.96 18.71
CA ILE A 313 -11.78 -17.52 17.42
C ILE A 313 -11.93 -19.03 17.48
#